data_AF-A0A660QZS2-F1
#
_entry.id   AF-A0A660QZS2-F1
#
_cell.length_a   1.000
_cell.length_b   1.000
_cell.length_c   1.000
_cell.angle_alpha   90.00
_cell.angle_beta   90.00
_cell.angle_gamma   90.00
#
_symmetry.space_group_name_H-M   'P 1'
#
loop_
_entity.id
_entity.type
_entity.pdbx_description
1 polymer ?
#
loop_
_entity_poly.entity_id
_entity_poly.type
_entity_poly.pdbx_seq_one_letter_code
_entity_poly.pdbx_strand_id
1 'polypeptide(L)'
;MSKAKPEHKQENPLVSIVVNVVIPVAILTLLSKEKYLGPVWALVVGLFFPIGYGLRTLIRDRKADFMSIIGIISVTLTGVFGILKLPPEYIAIKEAAIPLLLGLAIVISLKTPFPLIKKIMMTEALFDVERLQLALKEKGNETLFEKRLVGLTWGFASSMFLSSGLNYALAKIVLKSEPGTEAFTAELGKMTGLSHVVVLVPCMVVMIWVMNKLFNTLTELTGLHLDDLLAAHHKKETAPVSVEDARTD
;
A
#
# COMPACT_ATOMS: atom_id res chain seq x y z
N MET A 1 14.22 -20.53 27.69
CA MET A 1 14.33 -19.08 27.37
C MET A 1 13.53 -18.80 26.10
N SER A 2 12.28 -18.38 26.25
CA SER A 2 11.40 -18.01 25.12
C SER A 2 11.89 -16.68 24.56
N LYS A 3 12.45 -16.67 23.34
CA LYS A 3 12.80 -15.43 22.64
C LYS A 3 11.50 -14.74 22.23
N ALA A 4 11.14 -13.69 22.97
CA ALA A 4 10.06 -12.79 22.60
C ALA A 4 10.26 -12.32 21.15
N LYS A 5 9.25 -12.58 20.32
CA LYS A 5 9.12 -12.08 18.96
C LYS A 5 9.22 -10.55 19.01
N PRO A 6 10.07 -9.89 18.19
CA PRO A 6 10.17 -8.45 18.24
C PRO A 6 8.80 -7.86 17.89
N GLU A 7 8.23 -7.14 18.84
CA GLU A 7 7.05 -6.32 18.66
C GLU A 7 7.35 -5.30 17.57
N HIS A 8 6.60 -5.33 16.48
CA HIS A 8 6.62 -4.28 15.47
C HIS A 8 6.20 -3.00 16.19
N LYS A 9 7.16 -2.15 16.57
CA LYS A 9 6.86 -0.84 17.13
C LYS A 9 6.15 -0.07 16.03
N GLN A 10 4.82 -0.04 16.09
CA GLN A 10 3.99 0.69 15.15
C GLN A 10 4.46 2.14 15.20
N GLU A 11 5.13 2.57 14.13
CA GLU A 11 5.53 3.97 13.99
C GLU A 11 4.26 4.80 14.02
N ASN A 12 4.26 5.89 14.79
CA ASN A 12 3.08 6.74 14.90
C ASN A 12 2.69 7.20 13.47
N PRO A 13 1.48 6.88 12.97
CA PRO A 13 1.08 7.18 11.60
C PRO A 13 1.28 8.65 11.21
N LEU A 14 1.11 9.56 12.17
CA LEU A 14 1.36 11.00 12.00
C LEU A 14 2.83 11.30 11.72
N VAL A 15 3.74 10.65 12.44
CA VAL A 15 5.20 10.82 12.26
C VAL A 15 5.61 10.32 10.87
N SER A 16 5.06 9.18 10.43
CA SER A 16 5.33 8.64 9.10
C SER A 16 4.87 9.60 7.98
N ILE A 17 3.67 10.17 8.09
CA ILE A 17 3.15 11.14 7.11
C ILE A 17 4.04 12.40 7.07
N VAL A 18 4.41 12.93 8.24
CA VAL A 18 5.23 14.14 8.29
C VAL A 18 6.61 13.92 7.67
N VAL A 19 7.27 12.81 8.01
CA VAL A 19 8.64 12.50 7.53
C VAL A 19 8.67 12.12 6.06
N ASN A 20 7.69 11.34 5.58
CA ASN A 20 7.72 10.80 4.22
C ASN A 20 6.98 11.67 3.19
N VAL A 21 6.14 12.60 3.63
CA VAL A 21 5.28 13.39 2.73
C VAL A 21 5.47 14.89 2.97
N VAL A 22 5.13 15.38 4.17
CA VAL A 22 5.05 16.82 4.42
C VAL A 22 6.42 17.49 4.30
N ILE A 23 7.44 16.92 4.94
CA ILE A 23 8.80 17.47 4.93
C ILE A 23 9.38 17.45 3.49
N PRO A 24 9.40 16.32 2.76
CA PRO A 24 9.90 16.29 1.39
C PRO A 24 9.18 17.27 0.45
N VAL A 25 7.85 17.33 0.50
CA VAL A 25 7.05 18.24 -0.35
C VAL A 25 7.38 19.70 -0.03
N ALA A 26 7.47 20.06 1.25
CA ALA A 26 7.84 21.41 1.66
C ALA A 26 9.26 21.78 1.18
N ILE A 27 10.23 20.86 1.26
CA ILE A 27 11.59 21.09 0.77
C ILE A 27 11.59 21.32 -0.74
N LEU A 28 10.92 20.46 -1.51
CA LEU A 28 10.88 20.56 -2.98
C LEU A 28 10.16 21.83 -3.44
N THR A 29 9.09 22.24 -2.77
CA THR A 29 8.28 23.39 -3.19
C THR A 29 8.80 24.72 -2.67
N LEU A 30 9.34 24.78 -1.44
CA LEU A 30 9.71 26.06 -0.81
C LEU A 30 11.21 26.34 -0.83
N LEU A 31 12.05 25.30 -0.78
CA LEU A 31 13.51 25.43 -0.64
C LEU A 31 14.28 25.20 -1.96
N SER A 32 13.59 24.89 -3.05
CA SER A 32 14.19 24.70 -4.39
C SER A 32 14.70 25.98 -5.06
N LYS A 33 14.46 27.14 -4.45
CA LYS A 33 14.95 28.43 -4.97
C LYS A 33 16.46 28.53 -4.93
N GLU A 34 17.07 29.16 -5.92
CA GLU A 34 18.54 29.31 -5.97
C GLU A 34 19.12 30.03 -4.75
N LYS A 35 18.38 30.98 -4.18
CA LYS A 35 18.76 31.67 -2.94
C LYS A 35 18.78 30.79 -1.69
N TYR A 36 18.24 29.57 -1.78
CA TYR A 36 18.18 28.59 -0.69
C TYR A 36 19.06 27.39 -1.04
N LEU A 37 18.48 26.23 -1.36
CA LEU A 37 19.22 25.02 -1.74
C LEU A 37 19.46 24.94 -3.25
N GLY A 38 18.63 25.62 -4.04
CA GLY A 38 18.57 25.40 -5.48
C GLY A 38 17.91 24.06 -5.86
N PRO A 39 17.64 23.85 -7.16
CA PRO A 39 16.79 22.75 -7.63
C PRO A 39 17.36 21.36 -7.31
N VAL A 40 18.67 21.20 -7.47
CA VAL A 40 19.36 19.90 -7.32
C VAL A 40 19.48 19.50 -5.84
N TRP A 41 19.91 20.41 -4.96
CA TRP A 41 20.05 20.06 -3.54
C TRP A 41 18.70 19.94 -2.83
N ALA A 42 17.67 20.67 -3.26
CA ALA A 42 16.32 20.44 -2.76
C ALA A 42 15.82 19.02 -3.08
N LEU A 43 16.13 18.49 -4.27
CA LEU A 43 15.87 17.08 -4.60
C LEU A 43 16.66 16.14 -3.68
N VAL A 44 17.97 16.31 -3.58
CA VAL A 44 18.82 15.44 -2.75
C VAL A 44 18.34 15.41 -1.29
N VAL A 45 18.10 16.58 -0.70
CA VAL A 45 17.67 16.70 0.70
C VAL A 45 16.24 16.20 0.88
N GLY A 46 15.32 16.52 -0.04
CA GLY A 46 13.92 16.08 0.03
C GLY A 46 13.78 14.55 -0.04
N LEU A 47 14.60 13.89 -0.88
CA LEU A 47 14.60 12.44 -1.01
C LEU A 47 15.39 11.71 0.08
N PHE A 48 16.32 12.39 0.75
CA PHE A 48 17.11 11.78 1.83
C PHE A 48 16.22 11.26 2.98
N PHE A 49 15.15 11.98 3.32
CA PHE A 49 14.22 11.58 4.37
C PHE A 49 13.51 10.25 4.07
N PRO A 50 12.74 10.11 2.96
CA PRO A 50 12.05 8.87 2.66
C PRO A 50 13.02 7.70 2.38
N ILE A 51 14.17 7.95 1.75
CA ILE A 51 15.18 6.91 1.52
C ILE A 51 15.79 6.45 2.85
N GLY A 52 16.24 7.37 3.70
CA GLY A 52 16.84 7.06 5.00
C GLY A 52 15.87 6.34 5.93
N TYR A 53 14.61 6.77 5.94
CA TYR A 53 13.53 6.11 6.68
C TYR A 53 13.26 4.70 6.14
N GLY A 54 13.14 4.54 4.82
CA GLY A 54 12.94 3.25 4.16
C GLY A 54 14.08 2.27 4.44
N LEU A 55 15.34 2.70 4.32
CA LEU A 55 16.51 1.88 4.62
C LEU A 55 16.58 1.47 6.09
N ARG A 56 16.31 2.41 7.01
CA ARG A 56 16.30 2.12 8.45
C ARG A 56 15.26 1.05 8.78
N THR A 57 14.08 1.15 8.20
CA THR A 57 12.99 0.18 8.37
C THR A 57 13.40 -1.19 7.84
N LEU A 58 13.98 -1.23 6.64
CA LEU A 58 14.47 -2.47 6.02
C LEU A 58 15.53 -3.19 6.85
N ILE A 59 16.47 -2.42 7.41
CA ILE A 59 17.56 -2.93 8.27
C ILE A 59 17.02 -3.40 9.62
N ARG A 60 16.10 -2.64 10.24
CA ARG A 60 15.51 -2.97 11.55
C ARG A 60 14.66 -4.23 11.47
N ASP A 61 13.80 -4.31 10.47
CA ASP A 61 12.77 -5.35 10.40
C ASP A 61 13.33 -6.64 9.77
N ARG A 62 14.57 -6.60 9.24
CA ARG A 62 15.32 -7.70 8.59
C ARG A 62 14.51 -8.50 7.56
N LYS A 63 13.44 -7.91 7.04
CA LYS A 63 12.56 -8.50 6.04
C LYS A 63 12.35 -7.48 4.96
N ALA A 64 12.97 -7.74 3.81
CA ALA A 64 12.68 -6.99 2.61
C ALA A 64 11.38 -7.53 2.01
N ASP A 65 10.26 -6.94 2.41
CA ASP A 65 8.99 -7.21 1.72
C ASP A 65 8.95 -6.47 0.37
N PHE A 66 8.15 -7.01 -0.54
CA PHE A 66 8.04 -6.53 -1.91
C PHE A 66 7.63 -5.04 -1.99
N MET A 67 6.76 -4.58 -1.08
CA MET A 67 6.29 -3.20 -1.10
C MET A 67 7.38 -2.23 -0.66
N SER A 68 8.14 -2.58 0.38
CA SER A 68 9.30 -1.77 0.83
C SER A 68 10.35 -1.62 -0.27
N ILE A 69 10.67 -2.70 -1.00
CA ILE A 69 11.64 -2.65 -2.11
C ILE A 69 11.14 -1.73 -3.24
N ILE A 70 9.88 -1.91 -3.67
CA ILE A 70 9.30 -1.08 -4.73
C ILE A 70 9.27 0.40 -4.33
N GLY A 71 8.91 0.69 -3.08
CA GLY A 71 8.88 2.07 -2.56
C GLY A 71 10.25 2.74 -2.64
N ILE A 72 11.30 2.06 -2.17
CA ILE A 72 12.67 2.59 -2.21
C ILE A 72 13.12 2.81 -3.66
N ILE A 73 12.87 1.85 -4.56
CA ILE A 73 13.20 1.99 -5.99
C ILE A 73 12.47 3.18 -6.60
N SER A 74 11.16 3.33 -6.34
CA SER A 74 10.34 4.44 -6.86
C SER A 74 10.88 5.81 -6.45
N VAL A 75 11.16 5.98 -5.16
CA VAL A 75 11.71 7.22 -4.60
C VAL A 75 13.08 7.49 -5.21
N THR A 76 13.95 6.48 -5.25
CA THR A 76 15.30 6.62 -5.83
C THR A 76 15.25 7.03 -7.30
N LEU A 77 14.39 6.39 -8.11
CA LEU A 77 14.18 6.76 -9.52
C LEU A 77 13.70 8.21 -9.67
N THR A 78 12.86 8.69 -8.75
CA THR A 78 12.42 10.09 -8.74
C THR A 78 13.59 11.05 -8.58
N GLY A 79 14.51 10.76 -7.66
CA GLY A 79 15.72 11.57 -7.45
C GLY A 79 16.65 11.52 -8.66
N VAL A 80 16.92 10.32 -9.17
CA VAL A 80 17.76 10.12 -10.36
C VAL A 80 17.19 10.87 -11.56
N PHE A 81 15.89 10.79 -11.79
CA PHE A 81 15.25 11.45 -12.95
C PHE A 81 15.32 12.97 -12.83
N GLY A 82 15.16 13.51 -11.61
CA GLY A 82 15.33 14.94 -11.36
C GLY A 82 16.77 15.42 -11.55
N ILE A 83 17.77 14.65 -11.06
CA ILE A 83 19.20 15.00 -11.17
C ILE A 83 19.69 14.89 -12.61
N LEU A 84 19.28 13.83 -13.33
CA LEU A 84 19.61 13.63 -14.74
C LEU A 84 18.80 14.52 -15.69
N LYS A 85 17.91 15.37 -15.14
CA LYS A 85 17.08 16.31 -15.91
C LYS A 85 16.29 15.60 -17.01
N LEU A 86 15.74 14.43 -16.70
CA LEU A 86 14.98 13.65 -17.68
C LEU A 86 13.66 14.35 -18.05
N PRO A 87 13.16 14.15 -19.28
CA PRO A 87 11.89 14.70 -19.70
C PRO A 87 10.74 14.34 -18.76
N PRO A 88 9.77 15.24 -18.53
CA PRO A 88 8.60 14.99 -17.66
C PRO A 88 7.82 13.71 -18.01
N GLU A 89 7.85 13.30 -19.28
CA GLU A 89 7.17 12.10 -19.77
C GLU A 89 7.65 10.82 -19.06
N TYR A 90 8.94 10.70 -18.78
CA TYR A 90 9.49 9.56 -18.04
C TYR A 90 9.01 9.54 -16.59
N ILE A 91 8.78 10.72 -15.99
CA ILE A 91 8.20 10.83 -14.65
C ILE A 91 6.73 10.38 -14.67
N ALA A 92 5.96 10.78 -15.68
CA ALA A 92 4.59 10.32 -15.82
C ALA A 92 4.51 8.79 -16.00
N ILE A 93 5.38 8.21 -16.83
CA ILE A 93 5.46 6.77 -17.05
C ILE A 93 5.83 6.03 -15.75
N LYS A 94 6.83 6.50 -14.98
CA LYS A 94 7.22 5.81 -13.73
C LYS A 94 6.10 5.81 -12.68
N GLU A 95 5.40 6.94 -12.51
CA GLU A 95 4.33 7.07 -11.51
C GLU A 95 3.15 6.16 -11.86
N ALA A 96 2.88 5.98 -13.15
CA ALA A 96 1.84 5.10 -13.64
C ALA A 96 2.24 3.62 -13.64
N ALA A 97 3.53 3.31 -13.73
CA ALA A 97 4.04 1.95 -13.93
C ALA A 97 3.76 1.02 -12.75
N ILE A 98 4.05 1.46 -11.52
CA ILE A 98 3.86 0.62 -10.32
C ILE A 98 2.38 0.19 -10.18
N PRO A 99 1.40 1.10 -10.13
CA PRO A 99 -0.01 0.71 -10.04
C PRO A 99 -0.47 -0.09 -11.26
N LEU A 100 0.02 0.21 -12.48
CA LEU A 100 -0.32 -0.58 -13.67
C LEU A 100 0.15 -2.03 -13.54
N LEU A 101 1.42 -2.23 -13.15
CA LEU A 101 2.01 -3.55 -12.97
C LEU A 101 1.31 -4.32 -11.85
N LEU A 102 0.94 -3.66 -10.75
CA LEU A 102 0.15 -4.27 -9.68
C LEU A 102 -1.25 -4.68 -10.17
N GLY A 103 -1.94 -3.82 -10.90
CA GLY A 103 -3.24 -4.15 -11.50
C GLY A 103 -3.16 -5.32 -12.46
N LEU A 104 -2.15 -5.35 -13.32
CA LEU A 104 -1.89 -6.47 -14.22
C LEU A 104 -1.56 -7.75 -13.45
N ALA A 105 -0.72 -7.69 -12.42
CA ALA A 105 -0.40 -8.85 -11.60
C ALA A 105 -1.66 -9.43 -10.94
N ILE A 106 -2.56 -8.59 -10.43
CA ILE A 106 -3.86 -8.98 -9.88
C ILE A 106 -4.70 -9.71 -10.94
N VAL A 107 -4.87 -9.15 -12.13
CA VAL A 107 -5.67 -9.77 -13.20
C VAL A 107 -5.03 -11.07 -13.71
N ILE A 108 -3.73 -11.07 -13.96
CA ILE A 108 -3.00 -12.24 -14.45
C ILE A 108 -3.06 -13.37 -13.43
N SER A 109 -3.09 -13.06 -12.12
CA SER A 109 -3.22 -14.09 -11.08
C SER A 109 -4.49 -14.92 -11.18
N LEU A 110 -5.57 -14.40 -11.80
CA LEU A 110 -6.79 -15.16 -12.07
C LEU A 110 -6.56 -16.35 -13.00
N LYS A 111 -5.54 -16.29 -13.87
CA LYS A 111 -5.14 -17.39 -14.76
C LYS A 111 -4.18 -18.37 -14.10
N THR A 112 -3.79 -18.12 -12.85
CA THR A 112 -2.86 -18.98 -12.10
C THR A 112 -3.63 -19.82 -11.08
N PRO A 113 -3.05 -20.91 -10.56
CA PRO A 113 -3.68 -21.70 -9.49
C PRO A 113 -3.88 -20.93 -8.18
N PHE A 114 -3.22 -19.78 -8.02
CA PHE A 114 -3.24 -18.98 -6.80
C PHE A 114 -3.60 -17.52 -7.08
N PRO A 115 -4.89 -17.21 -7.36
CA PRO A 115 -5.34 -15.83 -7.48
C PRO A 115 -4.93 -15.02 -6.25
N LEU A 116 -4.35 -13.84 -6.45
CA LEU A 116 -3.74 -13.03 -5.38
C LEU A 116 -4.75 -12.71 -4.27
N ILE A 117 -5.94 -12.24 -4.64
CA ILE A 117 -7.00 -11.89 -3.69
C ILE A 117 -7.46 -13.14 -2.92
N LYS A 118 -7.62 -14.28 -3.59
CA LYS A 118 -7.93 -15.55 -2.93
C LYS A 118 -6.85 -15.93 -1.93
N LYS A 119 -5.59 -15.85 -2.31
CA LYS A 119 -4.47 -16.18 -1.43
C LYS A 119 -4.45 -15.31 -0.18
N ILE A 120 -4.71 -14.00 -0.33
CA ILE A 120 -4.83 -13.07 0.80
C ILE A 120 -5.98 -13.48 1.72
N MET A 121 -7.14 -13.84 1.16
CA MET A 121 -8.28 -14.31 1.96
C MET A 121 -8.02 -15.65 2.65
N MET A 122 -7.27 -16.54 2.02
CA MET A 122 -6.88 -17.83 2.60
C MET A 122 -5.61 -17.72 3.46
N THR A 123 -5.27 -16.51 3.92
CA THR A 123 -4.15 -16.30 4.83
C THR A 123 -4.66 -16.25 6.26
N GLU A 124 -4.18 -17.18 7.09
CA GLU A 124 -4.52 -17.29 8.52
C GLU A 124 -4.20 -16.05 9.36
N ALA A 125 -3.32 -15.17 8.86
CA ALA A 125 -3.05 -13.90 9.51
C ALA A 125 -4.23 -12.93 9.43
N LEU A 126 -5.15 -13.13 8.49
CA LEU A 126 -6.29 -12.25 8.22
C LEU A 126 -7.63 -12.93 8.51
N PHE A 127 -7.80 -14.18 8.09
CA PHE A 127 -9.07 -14.91 8.21
C PHE A 127 -8.91 -16.27 8.87
N ASP A 128 -9.96 -16.74 9.54
CA ASP A 128 -10.10 -18.15 9.93
C ASP A 128 -10.45 -18.99 8.69
N VAL A 129 -9.42 -19.55 8.08
CA VAL A 129 -9.51 -20.28 6.80
C VAL A 129 -10.31 -21.57 6.97
N GLU A 130 -10.15 -22.27 8.08
CA GLU A 130 -10.82 -23.54 8.34
C GLU A 130 -12.32 -23.32 8.50
N ARG A 131 -12.72 -22.35 9.34
CA ARG A 131 -14.13 -22.00 9.55
C ARG A 131 -14.79 -21.50 8.27
N LEU A 132 -14.07 -20.67 7.50
CA LEU A 132 -14.56 -20.18 6.20
C LEU A 132 -14.82 -21.34 5.22
N GLN A 133 -13.88 -22.27 5.08
CA GLN A 133 -14.03 -23.41 4.18
C GLN A 133 -15.16 -24.35 4.61
N LEU A 134 -15.24 -24.66 5.90
CA LEU A 134 -16.32 -25.49 6.45
C LEU A 134 -17.69 -24.87 6.19
N ALA A 135 -17.88 -23.58 6.51
CA ALA A 135 -19.15 -22.89 6.31
C ALA A 135 -19.56 -22.82 4.81
N LEU A 136 -18.59 -22.60 3.92
CA LEU A 136 -18.86 -22.61 2.47
C LEU A 136 -19.25 -24.01 1.97
N LYS A 137 -18.63 -25.06 2.49
CA LYS A 137 -18.90 -26.45 2.12
C LYS A 137 -20.27 -26.92 2.63
N GLU A 138 -20.59 -26.64 3.89
CA GLU A 138 -21.89 -26.98 4.49
C GLU A 138 -23.07 -26.36 3.73
N LYS A 139 -22.86 -25.16 3.17
CA LYS A 139 -23.87 -24.44 2.37
C LYS A 139 -23.80 -24.72 0.87
N GLY A 140 -22.84 -25.52 0.40
CA GLY A 140 -22.65 -25.80 -1.02
C GLY A 140 -22.25 -24.59 -1.87
N ASN A 141 -21.70 -23.54 -1.24
CA ASN A 141 -21.44 -22.24 -1.87
C ASN A 141 -20.01 -22.09 -2.41
N GLU A 142 -19.17 -23.12 -2.36
CA GLU A 142 -17.76 -23.07 -2.77
C GLU A 142 -17.59 -22.56 -4.22
N THR A 143 -18.36 -23.11 -5.17
CA THR A 143 -18.26 -22.69 -6.58
C THR A 143 -18.75 -21.24 -6.78
N LEU A 144 -19.77 -20.82 -6.03
CA LEU A 144 -20.30 -19.46 -6.10
C LEU A 144 -19.33 -18.46 -5.50
N PHE A 145 -18.66 -18.82 -4.40
CA PHE A 145 -17.60 -18.04 -3.77
C PHE A 145 -16.46 -17.77 -4.75
N GLU A 146 -15.94 -18.81 -5.42
CA GLU A 146 -14.90 -18.64 -6.44
C GLU A 146 -15.34 -17.70 -7.57
N LYS A 147 -16.58 -17.84 -8.08
CA LYS A 147 -17.11 -16.96 -9.13
C LYS A 147 -17.22 -15.51 -8.68
N ARG A 148 -17.72 -15.25 -7.46
CA ARG A 148 -17.81 -13.89 -6.90
C ARG A 148 -16.43 -13.27 -6.69
N LEU A 149 -15.47 -14.09 -6.28
CA LEU A 149 -14.11 -13.66 -6.03
C LEU A 149 -13.39 -13.21 -7.30
N VAL A 150 -13.68 -13.80 -8.46
CA VAL A 150 -13.20 -13.32 -9.76
C VAL A 150 -13.68 -11.90 -10.02
N GLY A 151 -14.97 -11.61 -9.81
CA GLY A 151 -15.53 -10.27 -9.97
C GLY A 151 -14.90 -9.25 -9.02
N LEU A 152 -14.68 -9.63 -7.76
CA LEU A 152 -14.01 -8.79 -6.78
C LEU A 152 -12.55 -8.53 -7.15
N THR A 153 -11.84 -9.53 -7.68
CA THR A 153 -10.46 -9.38 -8.19
C THR A 153 -10.36 -8.34 -9.29
N TRP A 154 -11.33 -8.30 -10.21
CA TRP A 154 -11.44 -7.23 -11.19
C TRP A 154 -11.70 -5.86 -10.56
N GLY A 155 -12.50 -5.81 -9.48
CA GLY A 155 -12.69 -4.59 -8.68
C GLY A 155 -11.37 -4.06 -8.10
N PHE A 156 -10.58 -4.92 -7.45
CA PHE A 156 -9.26 -4.54 -6.91
C PHE A 156 -8.32 -4.05 -8.02
N ALA A 157 -8.25 -4.77 -9.14
CA ALA A 157 -7.42 -4.37 -10.28
C ALA A 157 -7.87 -3.02 -10.87
N SER A 158 -9.19 -2.77 -10.93
CA SER A 158 -9.74 -1.51 -11.43
C SER A 158 -9.29 -0.32 -10.60
N SER A 159 -9.20 -0.46 -9.27
CA SER A 159 -8.62 0.59 -8.41
C SER A 159 -7.16 0.88 -8.75
N MET A 160 -6.38 -0.14 -9.11
CA MET A 160 -4.98 0.01 -9.50
C MET A 160 -4.84 0.67 -10.89
N PHE A 161 -5.68 0.29 -11.85
CA PHE A 161 -5.71 0.95 -13.16
C PHE A 161 -6.17 2.41 -13.06
N LEU A 162 -7.16 2.70 -12.22
CA LEU A 162 -7.56 4.06 -11.89
C LEU A 162 -6.39 4.85 -11.30
N SER A 163 -5.67 4.28 -10.33
CA SER A 163 -4.48 4.89 -9.73
C SER A 163 -3.41 5.22 -10.78
N SER A 164 -3.14 4.27 -11.69
CA SER A 164 -2.18 4.45 -12.78
C SER A 164 -2.58 5.59 -13.73
N GLY A 165 -3.84 5.60 -14.18
CA GLY A 165 -4.37 6.65 -15.05
C GLY A 165 -4.34 8.04 -14.40
N LEU A 166 -4.75 8.14 -13.13
CA LEU A 166 -4.73 9.41 -12.39
C LEU A 166 -3.31 9.92 -12.15
N ASN A 167 -2.36 9.04 -11.80
CA ASN A 167 -0.95 9.43 -11.64
C ASN A 167 -0.36 9.96 -12.96
N TYR A 168 -0.58 9.24 -14.07
CA TYR A 168 -0.11 9.68 -15.38
C TYR A 168 -0.68 11.04 -15.78
N ALA A 169 -2.00 11.20 -15.63
CA ALA A 169 -2.69 12.43 -15.97
C ALA A 169 -2.22 13.61 -15.10
N LEU A 170 -2.11 13.39 -13.79
CA LEU A 170 -1.65 14.40 -12.85
C LEU A 170 -0.21 14.85 -13.16
N ALA A 171 0.69 13.90 -13.41
CA ALA A 171 2.07 14.20 -13.80
C ALA A 171 2.12 15.07 -15.06
N LYS A 172 1.37 14.71 -16.10
CA LYS A 172 1.31 15.46 -17.36
C LYS A 172 0.70 16.86 -17.21
N ILE A 173 -0.27 17.03 -16.30
CA ILE A 173 -0.92 18.32 -16.06
C ILE A 173 -0.05 19.24 -15.21
N VAL A 174 0.70 18.69 -14.24
CA VAL A 174 1.43 19.48 -13.24
C VAL A 174 2.86 19.78 -13.68
N LEU A 175 3.58 18.83 -14.30
CA LEU A 175 4.96 19.00 -14.73
C LEU A 175 5.02 19.59 -16.14
N LYS A 176 5.22 20.91 -16.22
CA LYS A 176 5.29 21.67 -17.49
C LYS A 176 6.63 22.35 -17.70
N SER A 177 7.36 22.60 -16.61
CA SER A 177 8.61 23.33 -16.64
C SER A 177 9.78 22.46 -17.12
N GLU A 178 10.84 23.11 -17.59
CA GLU A 178 12.04 22.40 -18.05
C GLU A 178 12.77 21.69 -16.90
N PRO A 179 13.21 20.43 -17.08
CA PRO A 179 13.93 19.69 -16.05
C PRO A 179 15.17 20.42 -15.55
N GLY A 180 15.35 20.43 -14.23
CA GLY A 180 16.49 21.08 -13.57
C GLY A 180 16.30 22.57 -13.25
N THR A 181 15.13 23.14 -13.57
CA THR A 181 14.74 24.50 -13.13
C THR A 181 14.10 24.49 -11.74
N GLU A 182 14.09 25.65 -11.05
CA GLU A 182 13.36 25.84 -9.79
C GLU A 182 11.87 25.47 -9.94
N ALA A 183 11.27 25.93 -11.03
CA ALA A 183 9.85 25.69 -11.32
C ALA A 183 9.54 24.19 -11.45
N PHE A 184 10.40 23.43 -12.13
CA PHE A 184 10.24 21.98 -12.25
C PHE A 184 10.34 21.25 -10.90
N THR A 185 11.31 21.59 -10.05
CA THR A 185 11.42 20.98 -8.72
C THR A 185 10.22 21.32 -7.84
N ALA A 186 9.71 22.56 -7.92
CA ALA A 186 8.51 22.96 -7.19
C ALA A 186 7.24 22.26 -7.71
N GLU A 187 7.09 22.11 -9.03
CA GLU A 187 6.02 21.34 -9.67
C GLU A 187 6.09 19.86 -9.26
N LEU A 188 7.28 19.28 -9.16
CA LEU A 188 7.45 17.90 -8.69
C LEU A 188 6.98 17.72 -7.25
N GLY A 189 7.36 18.63 -6.34
CA GLY A 189 6.87 18.64 -4.96
C GLY A 189 5.34 18.78 -4.90
N LYS A 190 4.78 19.69 -5.71
CA LYS A 190 3.33 19.90 -5.82
C LYS A 190 2.62 18.65 -6.34
N MET A 191 3.16 18.01 -7.38
CA MET A 191 2.62 16.77 -7.94
C MET A 191 2.59 15.66 -6.87
N THR A 192 3.69 15.43 -6.16
CA THR A 192 3.77 14.42 -5.10
C THR A 192 2.71 14.66 -4.01
N GLY A 193 2.57 15.92 -3.56
CA GLY A 193 1.54 16.30 -2.59
C GLY A 193 0.11 16.10 -3.13
N LEU A 194 -0.15 16.52 -4.37
CA LEU A 194 -1.45 16.34 -5.01
C LEU A 194 -1.78 14.86 -5.22
N SER A 195 -0.82 13.99 -5.56
CA SER A 195 -1.06 12.55 -5.70
C SER A 195 -1.65 11.95 -4.43
N HIS A 196 -1.24 12.42 -3.25
CA HIS A 196 -1.75 11.93 -1.96
C HIS A 196 -3.22 12.30 -1.68
N VAL A 197 -3.82 13.17 -2.49
CA VAL A 197 -5.24 13.53 -2.39
C VAL A 197 -5.98 13.10 -3.65
N VAL A 198 -5.55 13.57 -4.81
CA VAL A 198 -6.22 13.39 -6.10
C VAL A 198 -6.19 11.94 -6.58
N VAL A 199 -5.13 11.18 -6.27
CA VAL A 199 -5.06 9.75 -6.62
C VAL A 199 -5.59 8.91 -5.46
N LEU A 200 -5.11 9.17 -4.25
CA LEU A 200 -5.44 8.35 -3.08
C LEU A 200 -6.95 8.32 -2.79
N VAL A 201 -7.63 9.48 -2.78
CA VAL A 201 -9.04 9.55 -2.38
C VAL A 201 -9.96 8.77 -3.34
N PRO A 202 -9.92 8.98 -4.67
CA PRO A 202 -10.74 8.18 -5.58
C PRO A 202 -10.45 6.69 -5.51
N CYS A 203 -9.17 6.30 -5.41
CA CYS A 203 -8.80 4.89 -5.26
C CYS A 203 -9.29 4.29 -3.94
N MET A 204 -9.23 5.04 -2.83
CA MET A 204 -9.78 4.59 -1.55
C MET A 204 -11.29 4.38 -1.64
N VAL A 205 -12.03 5.25 -2.34
CA VAL A 205 -13.49 5.08 -2.53
C VAL A 205 -13.80 3.77 -3.26
N VAL A 206 -13.10 3.50 -4.36
CA VAL A 206 -13.25 2.23 -5.10
C VAL A 206 -12.88 1.05 -4.20
N MET A 207 -11.77 1.15 -3.46
CA MET A 207 -11.31 0.09 -2.58
C MET A 207 -12.31 -0.21 -1.47
N ILE A 208 -12.85 0.81 -0.80
CA ILE A 208 -13.89 0.67 0.25
C ILE A 208 -15.12 -0.02 -0.34
N TRP A 209 -15.55 0.38 -1.54
CA TRP A 209 -16.68 -0.26 -2.20
C TRP A 209 -16.43 -1.75 -2.49
N VAL A 210 -15.25 -2.10 -3.04
CA VAL A 210 -14.86 -3.50 -3.30
C VAL A 210 -14.77 -4.30 -1.99
N MET A 211 -14.20 -3.71 -0.94
CA MET A 211 -14.07 -4.35 0.37
C MET A 211 -15.42 -4.62 1.02
N ASN A 212 -16.35 -3.66 0.97
CA ASN A 212 -17.71 -3.87 1.45
C ASN A 212 -18.42 -4.97 0.67
N LYS A 213 -18.23 -5.04 -0.65
CA LYS A 213 -18.77 -6.14 -1.47
C LYS A 213 -18.13 -7.48 -1.13
N LEU A 214 -16.84 -7.51 -0.78
CA LEU A 214 -16.16 -8.71 -0.32
C LEU A 214 -16.77 -9.22 0.99
N PHE A 215 -16.89 -8.35 2.00
CA PHE A 215 -17.44 -8.73 3.30
C PHE A 215 -18.91 -9.15 3.22
N ASN A 216 -19.70 -8.47 2.40
CA ASN A 216 -21.08 -8.88 2.13
C ASN A 216 -21.12 -10.26 1.47
N THR A 217 -20.25 -10.52 0.48
CA THR A 217 -20.15 -11.83 -0.17
C THR A 217 -19.79 -12.93 0.84
N LEU A 218 -18.84 -12.66 1.75
CA LEU A 218 -18.46 -13.60 2.79
C LEU A 218 -19.63 -13.92 3.73
N THR A 219 -20.28 -12.89 4.24
CA THR A 219 -21.42 -13.00 5.16
C THR A 219 -22.61 -13.70 4.48
N GLU A 220 -22.93 -13.37 3.23
CA GLU A 220 -24.04 -13.96 2.47
C GLU A 220 -23.80 -15.46 2.20
N LEU A 221 -22.58 -15.83 1.79
CA LEU A 221 -22.28 -17.20 1.39
C LEU A 221 -22.00 -18.15 2.57
N THR A 222 -21.49 -17.63 3.68
CA THR A 222 -21.21 -18.43 4.90
C THR A 222 -22.34 -18.33 5.93
N GLY A 223 -23.10 -17.22 5.94
CA GLY A 223 -24.02 -16.84 7.02
C GLY A 223 -23.35 -16.56 8.36
N LEU A 224 -22.02 -16.41 8.39
CA LEU A 224 -21.26 -16.00 9.56
C LEU A 224 -21.10 -14.49 9.55
N HIS A 225 -21.02 -13.88 10.73
CA HIS A 225 -20.65 -12.47 10.83
C HIS A 225 -19.19 -12.27 10.43
N LEU A 226 -18.84 -11.06 10.00
CA LEU A 226 -17.46 -10.77 9.60
C LEU A 226 -16.47 -10.98 10.76
N ASP A 227 -16.87 -10.61 11.98
CA ASP A 227 -16.03 -10.71 13.18
C ASP A 227 -15.63 -12.16 13.49
N ASP A 228 -16.54 -13.10 13.21
CA ASP A 228 -16.34 -14.55 13.33
C ASP A 228 -15.34 -15.13 12.32
N LEU A 229 -15.12 -14.41 11.20
CA LEU A 229 -14.26 -14.83 10.11
C LEU A 229 -12.85 -14.21 10.22
N LEU A 230 -12.65 -13.18 11.04
CA LEU A 230 -11.39 -12.48 11.20
C LEU A 230 -10.48 -13.18 12.22
N ALA A 231 -9.23 -13.45 11.84
CA ALA A 231 -8.25 -14.16 12.67
C ALA A 231 -7.96 -13.47 14.03
N ALA A 232 -8.15 -12.15 14.10
CA ALA A 232 -7.87 -11.35 15.29
C ALA A 232 -8.82 -11.65 16.47
N HIS A 233 -10.03 -12.15 16.21
CA HIS A 233 -11.02 -12.39 17.27
C HIS A 233 -10.75 -13.66 18.08
N HIS A 234 -10.15 -14.70 17.49
CA HIS A 234 -9.99 -16.00 18.14
C HIS A 234 -8.64 -16.22 18.82
N LYS A 235 -7.64 -15.38 18.57
CA LYS A 235 -6.37 -15.42 19.31
C LYS A 235 -6.52 -15.02 20.80
N LYS A 236 -7.68 -14.43 21.16
CA LYS A 236 -8.05 -14.11 22.54
C LYS A 236 -8.79 -15.25 23.25
N GLU A 237 -9.46 -16.13 22.52
CA GLU A 237 -10.30 -17.22 23.08
C GLU A 237 -9.50 -18.50 23.36
N THR A 238 -8.37 -18.69 22.67
CA THR A 238 -7.48 -19.85 22.83
C THR A 238 -6.28 -19.58 23.75
N ALA A 239 -6.20 -18.41 24.39
CA ALA A 239 -5.25 -18.20 25.47
C ALA A 239 -5.71 -19.03 26.67
N PRO A 240 -4.91 -20.01 27.16
CA PRO A 240 -5.31 -20.77 28.32
C PRO A 240 -5.51 -19.81 29.49
N VAL A 241 -6.68 -19.88 30.13
CA VAL A 241 -6.89 -19.31 31.46
C VAL A 241 -5.79 -19.89 32.34
N SER A 242 -4.85 -19.05 32.76
CA SER A 242 -3.83 -19.42 33.74
C SER A 242 -4.57 -19.85 35.00
N VAL A 243 -4.61 -21.16 35.23
CA VAL A 243 -5.08 -21.76 36.48
C VAL A 243 -4.07 -21.38 37.55
N GLU A 244 -4.29 -20.24 38.22
CA GLU A 244 -3.45 -19.79 39.33
C GLU A 244 -4.29 -19.30 40.53
N ASP A 245 -5.51 -19.82 40.67
CA ASP A 245 -6.37 -19.61 41.85
C ASP A 245 -6.81 -20.95 42.47
N ALA A 246 -5.86 -21.84 42.75
CA ALA A 246 -6.11 -23.03 43.55
C ALA A 246 -4.87 -23.47 44.33
N ARG A 247 -4.56 -22.75 45.41
CA ARG A 247 -3.92 -23.25 46.66
C ARG A 247 -3.49 -22.08 47.54
N THR A 248 -4.39 -21.66 48.43
CA THR A 248 -4.02 -21.23 49.78
C THR A 248 -5.13 -21.71 50.72
N ASP A 249 -4.98 -22.96 51.16
CA ASP A 249 -5.43 -23.38 52.49
C ASP A 249 -4.23 -23.23 53.44
#